data_AF-A0A0M0BDC9-F1
#
_entry.id   AF-A0A0M0BDC9-F1
#
_cell.length_a   1.000
_cell.length_b   1.000
_cell.length_c   1.000
_cell.angle_alpha   90.00
_cell.angle_beta   90.00
_cell.angle_gamma   90.00
#
_symmetry.space_group_name_H-M   'P 1'
#
loop_
_entity.id
_entity.type
_entity.pdbx_description
1 polymer ?
#
loop_
_entity_poly.entity_id
_entity_poly.type
_entity_poly.pdbx_seq_one_letter_code
_entity_poly.pdbx_strand_id
1 'polypeptide(L)'
;MTRAKKACNDVNPSGGSGEGVRGTYALLRKLKAINGSDIGEPLVNRVMYNFEALPPWGKEYWWFLFFGRDGKQMMIVLFRKFGRAMVFNGKEIVLKQIDPRAVQAATAGWIFDGTKLHDLGVANPLITARPSAHELTSQLADKTMILRGGYPAYELTVDDLIHLKMTEGTFLANKFARGVYLPPFGAGWVDVYSNAEGAVLGKRFAGTAHLQKVVGVMPYGPFHWSRIVFQNNSTFSFFCLKTGRESTRYFQKDMTFCDHETKKRMQFKKLNLRITKKRGRRLEWIVEGQDQDHALRTVLEAYAEKAFTMTGGGSQVYVEYAVKPTEFSFRTKDQSITLKDLGDGVGTFEDAYGSPLF
;
A
#
# COMPACT_ATOMS: atom_id res chain seq x y z
N MET A 1 -10.76 62.58 1.79
CA MET A 1 -9.89 61.67 2.56
C MET A 1 -10.73 60.98 3.62
N THR A 2 -11.18 59.75 3.36
CA THR A 2 -11.89 58.94 4.35
C THR A 2 -11.41 57.50 4.18
N ARG A 3 -10.48 57.09 5.05
CA ARG A 3 -9.86 55.75 5.04
C ARG A 3 -10.77 54.80 5.81
N ALA A 4 -11.44 53.90 5.08
CA ALA A 4 -12.09 52.73 5.65
C ALA A 4 -10.99 51.72 6.09
N LYS A 5 -10.90 51.45 7.40
CA LYS A 5 -10.12 50.35 7.94
C LYS A 5 -10.92 49.05 7.77
N LYS A 6 -10.48 48.21 6.84
CA LYS A 6 -10.93 46.83 6.68
C LYS A 6 -10.24 45.99 7.76
N ALA A 7 -10.97 45.63 8.82
CA ALA A 7 -10.49 44.68 9.80
C ALA A 7 -10.53 43.28 9.17
N CYS A 8 -9.36 42.69 9.01
CA CYS A 8 -9.15 41.30 8.66
C CYS A 8 -9.48 40.47 9.91
N ASN A 9 -10.64 39.81 9.92
CA ASN A 9 -10.92 38.81 10.95
C ASN A 9 -10.20 37.52 10.55
N ASP A 10 -9.02 37.32 11.15
CA ASP A 10 -8.37 36.03 11.23
C ASP A 10 -9.28 35.06 12.00
N VAL A 11 -9.94 34.17 11.26
CA VAL A 11 -10.64 33.03 11.84
C VAL A 11 -9.58 31.97 12.18
N ASN A 12 -9.24 31.90 13.47
CA ASN A 12 -8.59 30.74 14.09
C ASN A 12 -9.47 29.49 13.86
N PRO A 13 -8.97 28.40 13.23
CA PRO A 13 -9.65 27.12 13.27
C PRO A 13 -9.21 26.37 14.53
N SER A 14 -9.67 26.82 15.70
CA SER A 14 -9.54 26.11 16.97
C SER A 14 -10.83 25.34 17.28
N GLY A 15 -11.14 24.34 16.45
CA GLY A 15 -11.91 23.15 16.85
C GLY A 15 -10.89 22.06 17.16
N GLY A 16 -10.81 21.63 18.43
CA GLY A 16 -9.59 21.11 19.06
C GLY A 16 -8.86 19.97 18.33
N SER A 17 -7.58 20.20 18.03
CA SER A 17 -6.63 19.22 17.49
C SER A 17 -6.59 17.88 18.26
N GLY A 18 -7.00 17.87 19.54
CA GLY A 18 -7.07 16.67 20.36
C GLY A 18 -8.19 15.68 19.98
N GLU A 19 -9.33 16.14 19.47
CA GLU A 19 -10.46 15.26 19.13
C GLU A 19 -10.18 14.44 17.87
N GLY A 20 -9.60 15.09 16.84
CA GLY A 20 -9.16 14.41 15.63
C GLY A 20 -8.11 13.33 15.91
N VAL A 21 -7.10 13.64 16.72
CA VAL A 21 -6.06 12.68 17.11
C VAL A 21 -6.63 11.47 17.85
N ARG A 22 -7.61 11.69 18.76
CA ARG A 22 -8.34 10.60 19.42
C ARG A 22 -9.09 9.74 18.40
N GLY A 23 -9.69 10.36 17.38
CA GLY A 23 -10.32 9.68 16.26
C GLY A 23 -9.37 8.73 15.51
N THR A 24 -8.16 9.21 15.19
CA THR A 24 -7.12 8.39 14.54
C THR A 24 -6.75 7.18 15.39
N TYR A 25 -6.51 7.35 16.69
CA TYR A 25 -6.22 6.21 17.58
C TYR A 25 -7.41 5.27 17.76
N ALA A 26 -8.64 5.78 17.76
CA ALA A 26 -9.85 4.97 17.80
C ALA A 26 -9.96 4.09 16.54
N LEU A 27 -9.66 4.66 15.36
CA LEU A 27 -9.58 3.90 14.12
C LEU A 27 -8.53 2.79 14.20
N LEU A 28 -7.31 3.09 14.65
CA LEU A 28 -6.24 2.10 14.80
C LEU A 28 -6.65 0.93 15.70
N ARG A 29 -7.30 1.22 16.83
CA ARG A 29 -7.86 0.19 17.72
C ARG A 29 -8.94 -0.64 17.04
N LYS A 30 -9.85 0.01 16.30
CA LYS A 30 -10.92 -0.67 15.56
C LYS A 30 -10.37 -1.63 14.50
N LEU A 31 -9.39 -1.18 13.71
CA LEU A 31 -8.77 -2.01 12.67
C LEU A 31 -7.99 -3.20 13.26
N LYS A 32 -7.28 -2.98 14.37
CA LYS A 32 -6.64 -4.06 15.14
C LYS A 32 -7.66 -5.08 15.68
N ALA A 33 -8.81 -4.62 16.17
CA ALA A 33 -9.82 -5.49 16.75
C ALA A 33 -10.46 -6.41 15.70
N ILE A 34 -10.56 -5.95 14.44
CA ILE A 34 -11.09 -6.76 13.33
C ILE A 34 -10.03 -7.78 12.85
N ASN A 35 -8.83 -7.32 12.49
CA ASN A 35 -7.69 -8.15 12.05
C ASN A 35 -8.10 -9.38 11.18
N GLY A 36 -8.86 -9.14 10.12
CA GLY A 36 -9.51 -10.20 9.35
C GLY A 36 -10.30 -9.66 8.16
N SER A 37 -10.97 -10.58 7.46
CA SER A 37 -11.79 -10.27 6.28
C SER A 37 -13.23 -9.87 6.61
N ASP A 38 -13.65 -10.03 7.87
CA ASP A 38 -14.98 -9.63 8.35
C ASP A 38 -15.04 -8.12 8.64
N ILE A 39 -14.87 -7.33 7.58
CA ILE A 39 -14.99 -5.88 7.61
C ILE A 39 -16.20 -5.45 6.77
N GLY A 40 -17.08 -4.67 7.39
CA GLY A 40 -18.23 -4.07 6.72
C GLY A 40 -17.80 -3.04 5.67
N GLU A 41 -18.52 -3.02 4.55
CA GLU A 41 -18.30 -2.07 3.43
C GLU A 41 -18.31 -0.60 3.87
N PRO A 42 -19.19 -0.17 4.80
CA PRO A 42 -19.16 1.21 5.29
C PRO A 42 -17.82 1.59 5.91
N LEU A 43 -17.15 0.66 6.60
CA LEU A 43 -15.83 0.94 7.19
C LEU A 43 -14.74 0.99 6.11
N VAL A 44 -14.79 0.10 5.11
CA VAL A 44 -13.86 0.13 3.97
C VAL A 44 -13.95 1.48 3.26
N ASN A 45 -15.15 1.90 2.86
CA ASN A 45 -15.37 3.16 2.15
C ASN A 45 -15.03 4.37 3.03
N ARG A 46 -15.37 4.34 4.33
CA ARG A 46 -15.00 5.39 5.29
C ARG A 46 -13.49 5.56 5.40
N VAL A 47 -12.72 4.48 5.34
CA VAL A 47 -11.25 4.55 5.40
C VAL A 47 -10.68 5.02 4.06
N MET A 48 -11.19 4.50 2.94
CA MET A 48 -10.70 4.82 1.60
C MET A 48 -10.91 6.29 1.23
N TYR A 49 -12.00 6.92 1.66
CA TYR A 49 -12.39 8.28 1.24
C TYR A 49 -12.27 9.35 2.34
N ASN A 50 -11.55 9.11 3.43
CA ASN A 50 -11.31 10.13 4.46
C ASN A 50 -9.83 10.38 4.70
N PHE A 51 -9.55 11.58 5.20
CA PHE A 51 -8.25 11.98 5.74
C PHE A 51 -8.26 11.86 7.26
N GLU A 52 -7.22 11.23 7.83
CA GLU A 52 -7.08 11.15 9.29
C GLU A 52 -6.35 12.38 9.87
N ALA A 53 -6.69 12.77 11.10
CA ALA A 53 -5.91 13.77 11.81
C ALA A 53 -4.61 13.13 12.33
N LEU A 54 -3.50 13.37 11.63
CA LEU A 54 -2.23 12.73 11.93
C LEU A 54 -1.62 13.29 13.24
N PRO A 55 -1.39 12.46 14.28
CA PRO A 55 -0.59 12.87 15.43
C PRO A 55 0.90 12.98 15.05
N PRO A 56 1.78 13.43 15.96
CA PRO A 56 3.23 13.32 15.77
C PRO A 56 3.64 11.90 15.31
N TRP A 57 4.54 11.84 14.33
CA TRP A 57 4.93 10.63 13.59
C TRP A 57 3.85 9.95 12.75
N GLY A 58 2.64 10.52 12.71
CA GLY A 58 1.54 10.10 11.88
C GLY A 58 1.91 10.13 10.40
N LYS A 59 1.48 9.09 9.69
CA LYS A 59 1.64 8.88 8.25
C LYS A 59 0.32 8.36 7.72
N GLU A 60 0.03 8.75 6.49
CA GLU A 60 -1.14 8.30 5.76
C GLU A 60 -0.76 8.06 4.32
N TYR A 61 -1.19 6.94 3.78
CA TYR A 61 -0.99 6.69 2.36
C TYR A 61 -2.04 5.78 1.73
N TRP A 62 -2.29 6.03 0.45
CA TRP A 62 -3.04 5.16 -0.44
C TRP A 62 -2.05 4.52 -1.41
N TRP A 63 -2.13 3.20 -1.54
CA TRP A 63 -1.45 2.45 -2.59
C TRP A 63 -2.49 1.87 -3.54
N PHE A 64 -2.34 2.16 -4.82
CA PHE A 64 -3.12 1.60 -5.89
C PHE A 64 -2.20 0.70 -6.71
N LEU A 65 -2.17 -0.60 -6.41
CA LEU A 65 -1.35 -1.57 -7.12
C LEU A 65 -2.20 -2.37 -8.11
N PHE A 66 -1.67 -2.60 -9.30
CA PHE A 66 -2.34 -3.38 -10.33
C PHE A 66 -1.37 -4.36 -10.97
N PHE A 67 -1.77 -5.62 -11.02
CA PHE A 67 -0.97 -6.73 -11.54
C PHE A 67 -1.65 -7.32 -12.78
N GLY A 68 -1.08 -7.05 -13.96
CA GLY A 68 -1.55 -7.55 -15.25
C GLY A 68 -1.15 -9.01 -15.46
N ARG A 69 -2.03 -9.78 -16.10
CA ARG A 69 -1.78 -11.21 -16.39
C ARG A 69 -0.63 -11.44 -17.38
N ASP A 70 -0.27 -10.40 -18.14
CA ASP A 70 0.79 -10.39 -19.15
C ASP A 70 2.11 -9.79 -18.64
N GLY A 71 2.28 -9.70 -17.31
CA GLY A 71 3.49 -9.14 -16.68
C GLY A 71 3.55 -7.61 -16.66
N LYS A 72 2.50 -6.92 -17.10
CA LYS A 72 2.32 -5.49 -16.83
C LYS A 72 2.09 -5.27 -15.34
N GLN A 73 2.60 -4.19 -14.79
CA GLN A 73 2.32 -3.80 -13.41
C GLN A 73 2.32 -2.29 -13.29
N MET A 74 1.53 -1.74 -12.38
CA MET A 74 1.63 -0.32 -12.06
C MET A 74 1.30 -0.06 -10.60
N MET A 75 1.80 1.07 -10.11
CA MET A 75 1.57 1.56 -8.78
C MET A 75 1.33 3.07 -8.82
N ILE A 76 0.33 3.54 -8.08
CA ILE A 76 0.17 4.94 -7.72
C ILE A 76 0.11 5.07 -6.21
N VAL A 77 0.86 6.03 -5.66
CA VAL A 77 0.89 6.33 -4.22
C VAL A 77 0.50 7.77 -3.96
N LEU A 78 -0.39 7.96 -2.99
CA LEU A 78 -0.71 9.25 -2.40
C LEU A 78 -0.15 9.20 -0.98
N PHE A 79 0.78 10.07 -0.64
CA PHE A 79 1.51 10.00 0.63
C PHE A 79 1.54 11.33 1.35
N ARG A 80 1.25 11.30 2.65
CA ARG A 80 1.50 12.42 3.56
C ARG A 80 1.94 11.94 4.93
N LYS A 81 2.51 12.87 5.68
CA LYS A 81 2.89 12.67 7.08
C LYS A 81 2.59 13.91 7.90
N PHE A 82 2.68 13.77 9.22
CA PHE A 82 2.72 14.89 10.13
C PHE A 82 3.93 15.80 9.83
N GLY A 83 3.70 17.11 9.91
CA GLY A 83 4.69 18.15 9.60
C GLY A 83 4.21 19.08 8.48
N ARG A 84 5.03 20.08 8.17
CA ARG A 84 4.71 21.14 7.19
C ARG A 84 5.28 20.87 5.80
N ALA A 85 6.34 20.09 5.72
CA ALA A 85 7.02 19.76 4.47
C ALA A 85 7.79 18.44 4.58
N MET A 86 8.23 17.97 3.43
CA MET A 86 9.20 16.89 3.26
C MET A 86 9.92 17.01 1.92
N VAL A 87 11.03 16.33 1.76
CA VAL A 87 11.61 16.09 0.43
C VAL A 87 11.22 14.68 0.01
N PHE A 88 10.56 14.56 -1.15
CA PHE A 88 10.13 13.31 -1.74
C PHE A 88 10.76 13.18 -3.14
N ASN A 89 11.60 12.17 -3.35
CA ASN A 89 12.44 11.99 -4.56
C ASN A 89 13.17 13.27 -4.98
N GLY A 90 13.79 13.96 -4.02
CA GLY A 90 14.54 15.19 -4.28
C GLY A 90 13.67 16.44 -4.50
N LYS A 91 12.34 16.32 -4.56
CA LYS A 91 11.43 17.47 -4.66
C LYS A 91 10.88 17.87 -3.30
N GLU A 92 10.84 19.17 -3.02
CA GLU A 92 10.14 19.68 -1.85
C GLU A 92 8.63 19.51 -2.01
N ILE A 93 7.99 18.95 -0.99
CA ILE A 93 6.55 18.72 -0.92
C ILE A 93 6.03 19.45 0.31
N VAL A 94 5.12 20.39 0.09
CA VAL A 94 4.34 21.06 1.13
C VAL A 94 3.26 20.10 1.62
N LEU A 95 3.16 19.98 2.95
CA LEU A 95 2.18 19.16 3.64
C LEU A 95 1.24 20.07 4.42
N LYS A 96 -0.01 20.15 3.99
CA LYS A 96 -0.99 21.07 4.58
C LYS A 96 -2.39 20.45 4.60
N GLN A 97 -3.07 20.51 5.74
CA GLN A 97 -4.52 20.32 5.78
C GLN A 97 -5.17 21.63 5.37
N ILE A 98 -5.96 21.65 4.29
CA ILE A 98 -6.71 22.84 3.87
C ILE A 98 -8.05 22.89 4.63
N ASP A 99 -8.77 21.79 4.59
CA ASP A 99 -10.01 21.54 5.33
C ASP A 99 -10.18 20.02 5.54
N PRO A 100 -11.17 19.52 6.29
CA PRO A 100 -11.32 18.07 6.56
C PRO A 100 -11.39 17.15 5.33
N ARG A 101 -11.70 17.69 4.15
CA ARG A 101 -11.87 16.98 2.87
C ARG A 101 -10.78 17.32 1.85
N ALA A 102 -9.79 18.14 2.19
CA ALA A 102 -8.76 18.56 1.25
C ALA A 102 -7.38 18.70 1.91
N VAL A 103 -6.37 18.08 1.31
CA VAL A 103 -5.01 18.03 1.84
C VAL A 103 -3.99 18.21 0.73
N GLN A 104 -2.93 18.94 0.98
CA GLN A 104 -1.78 19.02 0.10
C GLN A 104 -0.76 17.95 0.50
N ALA A 105 -0.37 17.09 -0.44
CA ALA A 105 0.39 15.86 -0.18
C ALA A 105 1.23 15.48 -1.41
N ALA A 106 2.06 14.43 -1.30
CA ALA A 106 2.77 13.87 -2.44
C ALA A 106 1.87 12.92 -3.22
N THR A 107 1.95 12.96 -4.55
CA THR A 107 1.43 11.92 -5.44
C THR A 107 2.53 11.49 -6.39
N ALA A 108 2.71 10.19 -6.55
CA ALA A 108 3.72 9.60 -7.43
C ALA A 108 3.25 8.25 -7.97
N GLY A 109 3.90 7.75 -9.01
CA GLY A 109 3.56 6.43 -9.54
C GLY A 109 4.51 5.97 -10.64
N TRP A 110 4.34 4.72 -11.05
CA TRP A 110 5.08 4.11 -12.15
C TRP A 110 4.23 3.07 -12.87
N ILE A 111 4.52 2.83 -14.15
CA ILE A 111 3.90 1.78 -14.97
C ILE A 111 5.01 0.97 -15.62
N PHE A 112 5.03 -0.35 -15.41
CA PHE A 112 5.78 -1.28 -16.22
C PHE A 112 4.87 -1.86 -17.32
N ASP A 113 5.23 -1.61 -18.57
CA ASP A 113 4.38 -1.96 -19.73
C ASP A 113 4.65 -3.36 -20.32
N GLY A 114 5.44 -4.17 -19.63
CA GLY A 114 5.94 -5.46 -20.10
C GLY A 114 7.35 -5.39 -20.70
N THR A 115 7.82 -4.19 -21.06
CA THR A 115 9.14 -3.97 -21.67
C THR A 115 9.99 -2.99 -20.88
N LYS A 116 9.42 -1.87 -20.44
CA LYS A 116 10.13 -0.83 -19.68
C LYS A 116 9.26 -0.23 -18.59
N LEU A 117 9.94 0.38 -17.62
CA LEU A 117 9.31 1.17 -16.57
C LEU A 117 9.16 2.63 -17.02
N HIS A 118 7.94 3.14 -16.91
CA HIS A 118 7.57 4.53 -17.12
C HIS A 118 7.38 5.17 -15.75
N ASP A 119 8.29 6.08 -15.39
CA ASP A 119 8.15 6.88 -14.18
C ASP A 119 7.15 8.00 -14.44
N LEU A 120 6.09 8.07 -13.62
CA LEU A 120 5.07 9.10 -13.75
C LEU A 120 5.42 10.38 -12.98
N GLY A 121 6.59 10.39 -12.32
CA GLY A 121 7.11 11.53 -11.61
C GLY A 121 6.44 11.74 -10.24
N VAL A 122 6.75 12.90 -9.66
CA VAL A 122 6.27 13.33 -8.35
C VAL A 122 5.61 14.70 -8.49
N ALA A 123 4.40 14.81 -7.93
CA ALA A 123 3.62 16.04 -7.84
C ALA A 123 3.29 16.36 -6.37
N ASN A 124 2.96 17.63 -6.10
CA ASN A 124 2.48 18.11 -4.80
C ASN A 124 1.06 18.73 -4.88
N PRO A 125 0.06 17.95 -5.35
CA PRO A 125 -1.27 18.47 -5.60
C PRO A 125 -2.08 18.71 -4.33
N LEU A 126 -3.18 19.43 -4.50
CA LEU A 126 -4.32 19.36 -3.58
C LEU A 126 -5.09 18.05 -3.86
N ILE A 127 -5.12 17.16 -2.87
CA ILE A 127 -5.91 15.93 -2.88
C ILE A 127 -7.23 16.23 -2.19
N THR A 128 -8.34 15.95 -2.86
CA THR A 128 -9.69 16.18 -2.32
C THR A 128 -10.46 14.87 -2.22
N ALA A 129 -11.15 14.65 -1.11
CA ALA A 129 -12.02 13.51 -0.91
C ALA A 129 -13.47 13.95 -0.75
N ARG A 130 -14.39 13.27 -1.43
CA ARG A 130 -15.83 13.48 -1.35
C ARG A 130 -16.47 12.20 -0.82
N PRO A 131 -16.52 11.99 0.51
CA PRO A 131 -16.95 10.72 1.09
C PRO A 131 -18.37 10.32 0.69
N SER A 132 -19.31 11.26 0.62
CA SER A 132 -20.70 10.98 0.22
C SER A 132 -20.84 10.57 -1.24
N ALA A 133 -19.89 10.95 -2.09
CA ALA A 133 -19.86 10.59 -3.51
C ALA A 133 -18.89 9.43 -3.78
N HIS A 134 -18.23 8.89 -2.75
CA HIS A 134 -17.14 7.92 -2.86
C HIS A 134 -16.13 8.30 -3.95
N GLU A 135 -15.58 9.52 -3.85
CA GLU A 135 -14.60 10.01 -4.80
C GLU A 135 -13.34 10.56 -4.10
N LEU A 136 -12.18 10.28 -4.68
CA LEU A 136 -10.89 10.85 -4.32
C LEU A 136 -10.24 11.41 -5.59
N THR A 137 -9.87 12.69 -5.58
CA THR A 137 -9.23 13.37 -6.70
C THR A 137 -7.84 13.84 -6.30
N SER A 138 -6.88 13.67 -7.20
CA SER A 138 -5.48 14.10 -7.06
C SER A 138 -4.94 14.54 -8.43
N GLN A 139 -3.65 14.84 -8.50
CA GLN A 139 -2.92 14.99 -9.76
C GLN A 139 -1.62 14.20 -9.72
N LEU A 140 -1.22 13.71 -10.88
CA LEU A 140 0.01 12.96 -11.06
C LEU A 140 0.72 13.57 -12.28
N ALA A 141 1.83 14.25 -11.98
CA ALA A 141 2.38 15.30 -12.85
C ALA A 141 1.31 16.36 -13.17
N ASP A 142 1.02 16.57 -14.45
CA ASP A 142 0.00 17.49 -14.98
C ASP A 142 -1.36 16.81 -15.22
N LYS A 143 -1.47 15.50 -14.95
CA LYS A 143 -2.68 14.71 -15.23
C LYS A 143 -3.61 14.62 -14.04
N THR A 144 -4.92 14.69 -14.29
CA THR A 144 -5.93 14.54 -13.23
C THR A 144 -6.13 13.06 -12.91
N MET A 145 -6.01 12.70 -11.63
CA MET A 145 -6.31 11.37 -11.13
C MET A 145 -7.63 11.39 -10.37
N ILE A 146 -8.52 10.44 -10.67
CA ILE A 146 -9.79 10.29 -9.97
C ILE A 146 -10.05 8.81 -9.66
N LEU A 147 -10.24 8.50 -8.38
CA LEU A 147 -10.81 7.24 -7.91
C LEU A 147 -12.29 7.47 -7.56
N ARG A 148 -13.18 6.62 -8.09
CA ARG A 148 -14.62 6.65 -7.82
C ARG A 148 -15.15 5.27 -7.44
N GLY A 149 -16.33 5.24 -6.84
CA GLY A 149 -17.05 4.00 -6.51
C GLY A 149 -16.75 3.51 -5.10
N GLY A 150 -17.39 2.44 -4.67
CA GLY A 150 -17.21 1.89 -3.33
C GLY A 150 -17.11 0.38 -3.41
N TYR A 151 -16.61 -0.26 -2.34
CA TYR A 151 -16.48 -1.71 -2.33
C TYR A 151 -17.80 -2.40 -2.77
N PRO A 152 -17.76 -3.40 -3.68
CA PRO A 152 -16.55 -3.99 -4.32
C PRO A 152 -16.16 -3.36 -5.67
N ALA A 153 -16.84 -2.31 -6.14
CA ALA A 153 -16.69 -1.75 -7.47
C ALA A 153 -16.07 -0.34 -7.46
N TYR A 154 -14.88 -0.21 -8.04
CA TYR A 154 -14.17 1.06 -8.15
C TYR A 154 -13.81 1.38 -9.60
N GLU A 155 -13.53 2.65 -9.86
CA GLU A 155 -12.97 3.11 -11.13
C GLU A 155 -11.82 4.05 -10.84
N LEU A 156 -10.66 3.79 -11.46
CA LEU A 156 -9.50 4.67 -11.41
C LEU A 156 -9.25 5.23 -12.81
N THR A 157 -9.22 6.56 -12.91
CA THR A 157 -8.85 7.30 -14.12
C THR A 157 -7.66 8.20 -13.86
N VAL A 158 -6.75 8.30 -14.83
CA VAL A 158 -5.68 9.30 -14.88
C VAL A 158 -5.66 9.86 -16.29
N ASP A 159 -6.47 10.89 -16.54
CA ASP A 159 -6.78 11.43 -17.88
C ASP A 159 -6.84 10.33 -18.98
N ASP A 160 -6.06 10.47 -20.05
CA ASP A 160 -5.93 9.53 -21.16
C ASP A 160 -4.95 8.38 -20.89
N LEU A 161 -4.24 8.42 -19.77
CA LEU A 161 -3.15 7.50 -19.44
C LEU A 161 -3.64 6.17 -18.87
N ILE A 162 -4.62 6.23 -17.96
CA ILE A 162 -5.13 5.08 -17.21
C ILE A 162 -6.65 5.19 -17.14
N HIS A 163 -7.34 4.10 -17.44
CA HIS A 163 -8.74 3.91 -17.15
C HIS A 163 -8.95 2.45 -16.77
N LEU A 164 -9.13 2.18 -15.48
CA LEU A 164 -9.34 0.85 -14.95
C LEU A 164 -10.63 0.77 -14.14
N LYS A 165 -11.45 -0.21 -14.50
CA LYS A 165 -12.62 -0.61 -13.73
C LYS A 165 -12.24 -1.81 -12.89
N MET A 166 -12.59 -1.73 -11.61
CA MET A 166 -12.35 -2.77 -10.63
C MET A 166 -13.68 -3.38 -10.23
N THR A 167 -13.75 -4.70 -10.24
CA THR A 167 -14.94 -5.46 -9.85
C THR A 167 -14.58 -6.48 -8.80
N GLU A 168 -15.60 -7.09 -8.19
CA GLU A 168 -15.38 -8.20 -7.28
C GLU A 168 -14.57 -9.32 -7.95
N GLY A 169 -13.57 -9.83 -7.23
CA GLY A 169 -12.73 -10.94 -7.66
C GLY A 169 -13.11 -12.24 -6.98
N THR A 170 -12.57 -13.35 -7.48
CA THR A 170 -12.75 -14.67 -6.86
C THR A 170 -11.62 -14.96 -5.87
N PHE A 171 -11.22 -13.98 -5.06
CA PHE A 171 -10.21 -14.21 -4.01
C PHE A 171 -10.88 -14.82 -2.78
N LEU A 172 -10.10 -15.56 -1.99
CA LEU A 172 -10.59 -16.12 -0.72
C LEU A 172 -11.08 -15.05 0.26
N ALA A 173 -10.54 -13.85 0.13
CA ALA A 173 -11.06 -12.67 0.80
C ALA A 173 -10.70 -11.44 -0.03
N ASN A 174 -11.74 -10.73 -0.45
CA ASN A 174 -11.67 -9.55 -1.30
C ASN A 174 -11.45 -8.25 -0.51
N LYS A 175 -11.50 -8.32 0.83
CA LYS A 175 -11.25 -7.20 1.73
C LYS A 175 -10.66 -7.67 3.04
N PHE A 176 -9.81 -6.84 3.63
CA PHE A 176 -9.26 -7.07 4.96
C PHE A 176 -9.11 -5.76 5.73
N ALA A 177 -9.29 -5.86 7.04
CA ALA A 177 -8.75 -4.90 7.98
C ALA A 177 -7.58 -5.54 8.71
N ARG A 178 -6.50 -4.79 8.90
CA ARG A 178 -5.36 -5.20 9.70
C ARG A 178 -4.95 -4.06 10.61
N GLY A 179 -4.41 -4.39 11.78
CA GLY A 179 -3.83 -3.41 12.65
C GLY A 179 -2.93 -3.97 13.73
N VAL A 180 -1.89 -3.20 14.06
CA VAL A 180 -1.01 -3.38 15.20
C VAL A 180 -1.10 -2.11 16.03
N TYR A 181 -1.29 -2.25 17.33
CA TYR A 181 -1.41 -1.10 18.24
C TYR A 181 -0.71 -1.42 19.56
N LEU A 182 0.34 -0.65 19.83
CA LEU A 182 1.15 -0.62 21.04
C LEU A 182 1.33 0.85 21.43
N PRO A 183 0.44 1.42 22.26
CA PRO A 183 0.44 2.84 22.58
C PRO A 183 1.84 3.38 22.96
N PRO A 184 2.24 4.57 22.47
CA PRO A 184 1.48 5.47 21.60
C PRO A 184 1.55 5.10 20.10
N PHE A 185 2.15 3.96 19.75
CA PHE A 185 2.38 3.55 18.36
C PHE A 185 1.28 2.65 17.80
N GLY A 186 1.13 2.68 16.49
CA GLY A 186 0.33 1.69 15.78
C GLY A 186 0.23 1.93 14.28
N ALA A 187 -0.19 0.91 13.55
CA ALA A 187 -0.67 1.03 12.18
C ALA A 187 -1.99 0.30 12.05
N GLY A 188 -2.81 0.79 11.14
CA GLY A 188 -4.02 0.14 10.70
C GLY A 188 -4.17 0.37 9.21
N TRP A 189 -4.67 -0.64 8.52
CA TRP A 189 -4.93 -0.53 7.10
C TRP A 189 -6.14 -1.34 6.68
N VAL A 190 -6.69 -0.93 5.54
CA VAL A 190 -7.69 -1.68 4.80
C VAL A 190 -7.10 -2.05 3.45
N ASP A 191 -7.21 -3.33 3.11
CA ASP A 191 -6.89 -3.86 1.78
C ASP A 191 -8.19 -4.23 1.06
N VAL A 192 -8.26 -3.93 -0.23
CA VAL A 192 -9.28 -4.41 -1.16
C VAL A 192 -8.58 -5.13 -2.31
N TYR A 193 -9.05 -6.34 -2.61
CA TYR A 193 -8.57 -7.16 -3.72
C TYR A 193 -9.70 -7.36 -4.72
N SER A 194 -9.44 -6.97 -5.96
CA SER A 194 -10.45 -6.90 -7.02
C SER A 194 -9.88 -7.42 -8.34
N ASN A 195 -10.76 -7.82 -9.25
CA ASN A 195 -10.38 -7.90 -10.67
C ASN A 195 -10.21 -6.49 -11.21
N ALA A 196 -9.36 -6.29 -12.22
CA ALA A 196 -9.16 -5.00 -12.86
C ALA A 196 -9.06 -5.14 -14.37
N GLU A 197 -9.86 -4.37 -15.09
CA GLU A 197 -9.88 -4.35 -16.56
C GLU A 197 -10.00 -2.92 -17.10
N GLY A 198 -9.43 -2.69 -18.28
CA GLY A 198 -9.53 -1.40 -18.96
C GLY A 198 -8.32 -1.12 -19.83
N ALA A 199 -7.78 0.10 -19.73
CA ALA A 199 -6.63 0.54 -20.50
C ALA A 199 -5.56 1.22 -19.64
N VAL A 200 -4.30 0.94 -19.96
CA VAL A 200 -3.11 1.58 -19.39
C VAL A 200 -2.16 1.89 -20.56
N LEU A 201 -1.74 3.15 -20.68
CA LEU A 201 -0.96 3.64 -21.82
C LEU A 201 -1.63 3.34 -23.18
N GLY A 202 -2.96 3.48 -23.25
CA GLY A 202 -3.75 3.15 -24.44
C GLY A 202 -3.82 1.66 -24.81
N LYS A 203 -3.21 0.77 -24.02
CA LYS A 203 -3.22 -0.69 -24.25
C LYS A 203 -4.18 -1.36 -23.28
N ARG A 204 -4.82 -2.44 -23.73
CA ARG A 204 -5.68 -3.28 -22.87
C ARG A 204 -4.90 -3.76 -21.65
N PHE A 205 -5.55 -3.66 -20.49
CA PHE A 205 -5.12 -4.21 -19.22
C PHE A 205 -6.19 -5.17 -18.71
N ALA A 206 -5.77 -6.33 -18.23
CA ALA A 206 -6.62 -7.30 -17.55
C ALA A 206 -5.79 -7.99 -16.47
N GLY A 207 -6.28 -7.99 -15.24
CA GLY A 207 -5.48 -8.39 -14.10
C GLY A 207 -6.20 -8.25 -12.77
N THR A 208 -5.42 -8.02 -11.74
CA THR A 208 -5.91 -7.85 -10.36
C THR A 208 -5.50 -6.50 -9.82
N ALA A 209 -6.33 -5.95 -8.95
CA ALA A 209 -6.09 -4.72 -8.22
C ALA A 209 -5.91 -5.03 -6.73
N HIS A 210 -4.99 -4.31 -6.10
CA HIS A 210 -4.84 -4.21 -4.67
C HIS A 210 -4.89 -2.74 -4.29
N LEU A 211 -6.03 -2.33 -3.72
CA LEU A 211 -6.17 -1.00 -3.13
C LEU A 211 -5.88 -1.10 -1.65
N GLN A 212 -4.91 -0.32 -1.18
CA GLN A 212 -4.57 -0.27 0.22
C GLN A 212 -4.65 1.17 0.72
N LYS A 213 -5.24 1.32 1.90
CA LYS A 213 -5.20 2.56 2.66
C LYS A 213 -4.60 2.31 4.03
N VAL A 214 -3.48 2.94 4.32
CA VAL A 214 -2.78 2.81 5.60
C VAL A 214 -2.76 4.13 6.37
N VAL A 215 -2.92 4.01 7.68
CA VAL A 215 -2.72 5.06 8.67
C VAL A 215 -1.78 4.51 9.73
N GLY A 216 -0.71 5.24 10.03
CA GLY A 216 0.30 4.77 10.97
C GLY A 216 0.86 5.88 11.83
N VAL A 217 1.08 5.60 13.11
CA VAL A 217 1.79 6.44 14.08
C VAL A 217 2.99 5.64 14.54
N MET A 218 4.11 5.81 13.85
CA MET A 218 5.34 5.06 14.11
C MET A 218 6.55 5.76 13.51
N PRO A 219 7.77 5.57 14.03
CA PRO A 219 8.98 6.00 13.34
C PRO A 219 9.12 5.33 11.97
N TYR A 220 9.94 5.90 11.09
CA TYR A 220 10.36 5.19 9.88
C TYR A 220 11.18 3.97 10.29
N GLY A 221 10.64 2.78 10.00
CA GLY A 221 11.24 1.51 10.33
C GLY A 221 11.60 0.72 9.07
N PRO A 222 12.65 -0.11 9.11
CA PRO A 222 12.95 -1.02 8.04
C PRO A 222 11.94 -2.17 8.00
N PHE A 223 11.40 -2.48 6.83
CA PHE A 223 10.47 -3.58 6.66
C PHE A 223 10.63 -4.23 5.28
N HIS A 224 10.16 -5.46 5.17
CA HIS A 224 9.86 -6.06 3.88
C HIS A 224 8.38 -6.41 3.82
N TRP A 225 7.78 -6.24 2.65
CA TRP A 225 6.44 -6.72 2.34
C TRP A 225 6.45 -7.37 0.98
N SER A 226 5.64 -8.40 0.79
CA SER A 226 5.44 -8.96 -0.55
C SER A 226 4.05 -9.51 -0.69
N ARG A 227 3.56 -9.45 -1.92
CA ARG A 227 2.34 -10.13 -2.35
C ARG A 227 2.53 -10.64 -3.76
N ILE A 228 2.22 -11.91 -3.97
CA ILE A 228 2.23 -12.60 -5.26
C ILE A 228 0.82 -13.14 -5.52
N VAL A 229 0.35 -12.93 -6.75
CA VAL A 229 -0.89 -13.51 -7.27
C VAL A 229 -0.53 -14.49 -8.38
N PHE A 230 -0.99 -15.74 -8.25
CA PHE A 230 -0.75 -16.79 -9.22
C PHE A 230 -1.90 -16.88 -10.24
N GLN A 231 -1.65 -17.51 -11.39
CA GLN A 231 -2.62 -17.70 -12.47
C GLN A 231 -3.89 -18.43 -12.00
N ASN A 232 -3.77 -19.40 -11.08
CA ASN A 232 -4.94 -20.08 -10.50
C ASN A 232 -5.68 -19.25 -9.43
N ASN A 233 -5.35 -17.96 -9.27
CA ASN A 233 -5.84 -17.03 -8.25
C ASN A 233 -5.42 -17.33 -6.80
N SER A 234 -4.54 -18.32 -6.57
CA SER A 234 -3.89 -18.47 -5.27
C SER A 234 -3.02 -17.25 -4.99
N THR A 235 -2.76 -16.97 -3.71
CA THR A 235 -1.93 -15.83 -3.31
C THR A 235 -0.96 -16.18 -2.20
N PHE A 236 0.23 -15.61 -2.28
CA PHE A 236 1.23 -15.64 -1.23
C PHE A 236 1.50 -14.21 -0.77
N SER A 237 1.56 -13.98 0.53
CA SER A 237 1.96 -12.70 1.08
C SER A 237 2.71 -12.86 2.38
N PHE A 238 3.65 -11.95 2.62
CA PHE A 238 4.32 -11.84 3.91
C PHE A 238 4.61 -10.37 4.23
N PHE A 239 4.75 -10.09 5.52
CA PHE A 239 5.23 -8.82 6.04
C PHE A 239 6.24 -9.09 7.15
N CYS A 240 7.28 -8.26 7.24
CA CYS A 240 8.13 -8.24 8.42
C CYS A 240 8.65 -6.84 8.74
N LEU A 241 8.53 -6.44 10.00
CA LEU A 241 9.15 -5.23 10.55
C LEU A 241 10.49 -5.61 11.20
N LYS A 242 11.59 -5.08 10.67
CA LYS A 242 12.96 -5.41 11.09
C LYS A 242 13.36 -4.56 12.29
N THR A 243 14.24 -5.08 13.15
CA THR A 243 14.79 -4.29 14.28
C THR A 243 15.86 -3.29 13.85
N GLY A 244 16.27 -3.32 12.59
CA GLY A 244 17.28 -2.46 11.99
C GLY A 244 17.45 -2.82 10.51
N ARG A 245 18.09 -1.94 9.74
CA ARG A 245 18.20 -2.07 8.27
C ARG A 245 18.78 -3.41 7.85
N GLU A 246 19.89 -3.83 8.46
CA GLU A 246 20.59 -5.09 8.16
C GLU A 246 20.21 -6.22 9.14
N SER A 247 19.17 -6.02 9.97
CA SER A 247 18.78 -7.00 10.97
C SER A 247 18.09 -8.21 10.35
N THR A 248 18.46 -9.40 10.83
CA THR A 248 17.75 -10.66 10.59
C THR A 248 16.71 -10.96 11.69
N ARG A 249 16.59 -10.06 12.69
CA ARG A 249 15.57 -10.12 13.74
C ARG A 249 14.40 -9.20 13.39
N TYR A 250 13.19 -9.64 13.74
CA TYR A 250 11.95 -8.95 13.41
C TYR A 250 11.14 -8.64 14.68
N PHE A 251 10.60 -7.42 14.76
CA PHE A 251 9.60 -7.05 15.77
C PHE A 251 8.26 -7.72 15.49
N GLN A 252 7.89 -7.78 14.21
CA GLN A 252 6.65 -8.37 13.73
C GLN A 252 6.97 -9.12 12.45
N LYS A 253 6.36 -10.30 12.29
CA LYS A 253 6.42 -11.07 11.05
C LYS A 253 5.14 -11.86 10.87
N ASP A 254 4.65 -11.90 9.66
CA ASP A 254 3.51 -12.71 9.26
C ASP A 254 3.70 -13.21 7.84
N MET A 255 3.15 -14.40 7.59
CA MET A 255 3.15 -15.04 6.28
C MET A 255 1.82 -15.77 6.13
N THR A 256 1.23 -15.64 4.96
CA THR A 256 -0.03 -16.28 4.60
C THR A 256 0.08 -16.83 3.18
N PHE A 257 -0.40 -18.06 3.01
CA PHE A 257 -0.70 -18.64 1.70
C PHE A 257 -2.20 -18.92 1.61
N CYS A 258 -2.81 -18.50 0.52
CA CYS A 258 -4.22 -18.70 0.23
C CYS A 258 -4.32 -19.55 -1.03
N ASP A 259 -4.73 -20.80 -0.86
CA ASP A 259 -4.95 -21.74 -1.95
C ASP A 259 -6.37 -21.58 -2.49
N HIS A 260 -6.48 -21.15 -3.74
CA HIS A 260 -7.76 -20.91 -4.38
C HIS A 260 -8.50 -22.21 -4.70
N GLU A 261 -7.81 -23.33 -4.95
CA GLU A 261 -8.45 -24.58 -5.34
C GLU A 261 -9.14 -25.24 -4.15
N THR A 262 -8.41 -25.40 -3.04
CA THR A 262 -8.97 -26.00 -1.82
C THR A 262 -9.78 -25.01 -0.98
N LYS A 263 -9.81 -23.73 -1.37
CA LYS A 263 -10.40 -22.62 -0.64
C LYS A 263 -9.82 -22.46 0.78
N LYS A 264 -8.56 -22.83 0.99
CA LYS A 264 -7.91 -22.77 2.32
C LYS A 264 -7.01 -21.56 2.44
N ARG A 265 -7.17 -20.85 3.56
CA ARG A 265 -6.21 -19.84 4.03
C ARG A 265 -5.30 -20.43 5.10
N MET A 266 -4.01 -20.41 4.85
CA MET A 266 -2.98 -20.97 5.72
C MET A 266 -2.10 -19.84 6.26
N GLN A 267 -2.23 -19.56 7.55
CA GLN A 267 -1.47 -18.54 8.24
C GLN A 267 -0.41 -19.19 9.15
N PHE A 268 0.84 -18.73 9.03
CA PHE A 268 1.94 -19.23 9.84
C PHE A 268 1.85 -18.67 11.26
N LYS A 269 1.81 -19.54 12.28
CA LYS A 269 1.58 -19.13 13.69
C LYS A 269 2.86 -18.72 14.40
N LYS A 270 3.90 -19.55 14.30
CA LYS A 270 5.22 -19.34 14.91
C LYS A 270 6.29 -19.27 13.82
N LEU A 271 6.08 -18.36 12.89
CA LEU A 271 6.88 -18.24 11.67
C LEU A 271 8.37 -18.08 11.97
N ASN A 272 9.19 -19.02 11.52
CA ASN A 272 10.61 -18.82 11.29
C ASN A 272 10.79 -18.29 9.87
N LEU A 273 11.25 -17.04 9.72
CA LEU A 273 11.34 -16.34 8.44
C LEU A 273 12.80 -16.06 8.11
N ARG A 274 13.23 -16.48 6.92
CA ARG A 274 14.52 -16.14 6.33
C ARG A 274 14.30 -15.46 4.98
N ILE A 275 14.98 -14.34 4.77
CA ILE A 275 14.94 -13.59 3.51
C ILE A 275 16.38 -13.37 3.07
N THR A 276 16.69 -13.78 1.84
CA THR A 276 18.03 -13.62 1.26
C THR A 276 17.92 -12.83 -0.04
N LYS A 277 18.77 -11.82 -0.19
CA LYS A 277 18.92 -11.04 -1.43
C LYS A 277 20.11 -11.60 -2.21
N LYS A 278 19.89 -12.03 -3.46
CA LYS A 278 20.95 -12.45 -4.38
C LYS A 278 21.04 -11.48 -5.54
N ARG A 279 22.24 -10.93 -5.77
CA ARG A 279 22.55 -10.10 -6.94
C ARG A 279 23.36 -10.92 -7.93
N GLY A 280 22.70 -11.40 -8.98
CA GLY A 280 23.34 -12.04 -10.14
C GLY A 280 23.07 -11.21 -11.41
N ARG A 281 22.80 -11.90 -12.53
CA ARG A 281 22.33 -11.26 -13.77
C ARG A 281 21.01 -10.51 -13.56
N ARG A 282 20.14 -11.06 -12.71
CA ARG A 282 18.91 -10.43 -12.22
C ARG A 282 18.94 -10.41 -10.69
N LEU A 283 18.21 -9.48 -10.10
CA LEU A 283 18.03 -9.42 -8.66
C LEU A 283 16.99 -10.47 -8.25
N GLU A 284 17.35 -11.30 -7.28
CA GLU A 284 16.46 -12.31 -6.73
C GLU A 284 16.29 -12.16 -5.21
N TRP A 285 15.07 -12.38 -4.75
CA TRP A 285 14.74 -12.51 -3.33
C TRP A 285 14.31 -13.94 -3.05
N ILE A 286 15.02 -14.62 -2.14
CA ILE A 286 14.63 -15.94 -1.64
C ILE A 286 13.93 -15.73 -0.31
N VAL A 287 12.67 -16.14 -0.24
CA VAL A 287 11.85 -16.03 0.97
C VAL A 287 11.48 -17.43 1.44
N GLU A 288 11.84 -17.73 2.68
CA GLU A 288 11.61 -19.03 3.32
C GLU A 288 10.89 -18.83 4.64
N GLY A 289 9.77 -19.53 4.81
CA GLY A 289 8.96 -19.51 6.01
C GLY A 289 8.69 -20.92 6.50
N GLN A 290 8.83 -21.16 7.81
CA GLN A 290 8.49 -22.44 8.40
C GLN A 290 7.81 -22.27 9.75
N ASP A 291 6.80 -23.08 10.05
CA ASP A 291 6.32 -23.30 11.41
C ASP A 291 6.13 -24.81 11.68
N GLN A 292 5.33 -25.19 12.68
CA GLN A 292 5.12 -26.59 13.04
C GLN A 292 4.33 -27.39 11.99
N ASP A 293 3.50 -26.71 11.20
CA ASP A 293 2.53 -27.34 10.29
C ASP A 293 2.83 -27.03 8.82
N HIS A 294 3.61 -25.99 8.54
CA HIS A 294 3.81 -25.44 7.20
C HIS A 294 5.28 -25.15 6.92
N ALA A 295 5.70 -25.38 5.67
CA ALA A 295 6.96 -24.88 5.13
C ALA A 295 6.71 -24.25 3.74
N LEU A 296 7.21 -23.05 3.53
CA LEU A 296 7.12 -22.32 2.27
C LEU A 296 8.50 -21.84 1.85
N ARG A 297 8.80 -21.98 0.57
CA ARG A 297 9.93 -21.34 -0.07
C ARG A 297 9.50 -20.76 -1.41
N THR A 298 9.93 -19.53 -1.69
CA THR A 298 9.75 -18.88 -2.99
C THR A 298 11.02 -18.14 -3.40
N VAL A 299 11.32 -18.15 -4.70
CA VAL A 299 12.37 -17.32 -5.31
C VAL A 299 11.68 -16.32 -6.22
N LEU A 300 11.90 -15.04 -5.95
CA LEU A 300 11.26 -13.92 -6.62
C LEU A 300 12.31 -13.17 -7.44
N GLU A 301 12.20 -13.25 -8.76
CA GLU A 301 13.06 -12.50 -9.68
C GLU A 301 12.44 -11.13 -9.95
N ALA A 302 13.20 -10.07 -9.73
CA ALA A 302 12.78 -8.71 -10.06
C ALA A 302 12.94 -8.43 -11.56
N TYR A 303 11.89 -7.87 -12.17
CA TYR A 303 11.90 -7.46 -13.58
C TYR A 303 11.76 -5.93 -13.76
N ALA A 304 11.34 -5.21 -12.72
CA ALA A 304 11.38 -3.76 -12.66
C ALA A 304 11.60 -3.30 -11.22
N GLU A 305 12.18 -2.10 -11.03
CA GLU A 305 12.37 -1.51 -9.71
C GLU A 305 12.06 -0.01 -9.74
N LYS A 306 11.46 0.50 -8.66
CA LYS A 306 11.31 1.93 -8.42
C LYS A 306 11.64 2.25 -6.97
N ALA A 307 12.61 3.14 -6.78
CA ALA A 307 12.95 3.68 -5.48
C ALA A 307 12.24 5.01 -5.21
N PHE A 308 11.82 5.18 -3.96
CA PHE A 308 11.26 6.39 -3.39
C PHE A 308 12.08 6.82 -2.18
N THR A 309 12.54 8.07 -2.15
CA THR A 309 13.32 8.63 -1.03
C THR A 309 12.51 9.72 -0.36
N MET A 310 12.40 9.65 0.96
CA MET A 310 11.62 10.58 1.78
C MET A 310 12.51 11.13 2.90
N THR A 311 12.60 12.45 3.03
CA THR A 311 13.31 13.11 4.16
C THR A 311 12.50 14.26 4.76
N GLY A 312 12.81 14.65 6.00
CA GLY A 312 12.16 15.73 6.74
C GLY A 312 11.42 15.22 7.98
N GLY A 313 12.09 15.20 9.13
CA GLY A 313 11.62 14.53 10.35
C GLY A 313 11.95 13.02 10.38
N GLY A 314 13.05 12.65 9.75
CA GLY A 314 13.54 11.28 9.53
C GLY A 314 13.97 11.08 8.08
N SER A 315 14.42 9.87 7.76
CA SER A 315 14.63 9.44 6.37
C SER A 315 14.07 8.05 6.14
N GLN A 316 13.52 7.81 4.96
CA GLN A 316 13.15 6.49 4.48
C GLN A 316 13.44 6.37 2.99
N VAL A 317 14.07 5.28 2.62
CA VAL A 317 14.11 4.77 1.26
C VAL A 317 13.14 3.60 1.21
N TYR A 318 12.23 3.64 0.26
CA TYR A 318 11.30 2.58 -0.03
C TYR A 318 11.56 2.15 -1.47
N VAL A 319 11.95 0.89 -1.68
CA VAL A 319 12.18 0.33 -3.01
C VAL A 319 11.10 -0.70 -3.27
N GLU A 320 10.35 -0.47 -4.34
CA GLU A 320 9.38 -1.44 -4.83
C GLU A 320 9.97 -2.20 -6.01
N TYR A 321 9.94 -3.52 -5.93
CA TYR A 321 10.33 -4.40 -7.02
C TYR A 321 9.10 -5.09 -7.58
N ALA A 322 8.87 -4.92 -8.87
CA ALA A 322 7.95 -5.79 -9.60
C ALA A 322 8.64 -7.14 -9.79
N VAL A 323 8.02 -8.21 -9.29
CA VAL A 323 8.64 -9.53 -9.20
C VAL A 323 7.75 -10.63 -9.79
N LYS A 324 8.41 -11.70 -10.26
CA LYS A 324 7.76 -12.95 -10.64
C LYS A 324 8.38 -14.12 -9.87
N PRO A 325 7.60 -15.11 -9.42
CA PRO A 325 8.14 -16.32 -8.83
C PRO A 325 8.82 -17.17 -9.91
N THR A 326 10.08 -17.52 -9.72
CA THR A 326 10.80 -18.51 -10.55
C THR A 326 10.80 -19.89 -9.90
N GLU A 327 10.62 -19.93 -8.58
CA GLU A 327 10.43 -21.15 -7.80
C GLU A 327 9.37 -20.89 -6.74
N PHE A 328 8.47 -21.85 -6.51
CA PHE A 328 7.55 -21.84 -5.39
C PHE A 328 7.33 -23.26 -4.89
N SER A 329 7.38 -23.44 -3.57
CA SER A 329 7.00 -24.68 -2.91
C SER A 329 6.35 -24.36 -1.57
N PHE A 330 5.18 -24.92 -1.34
CA PHE A 330 4.47 -24.90 -0.07
C PHE A 330 4.16 -26.34 0.34
N ARG A 331 4.45 -26.69 1.59
CA ARG A 331 4.29 -28.05 2.12
C ARG A 331 3.59 -28.02 3.47
N THR A 332 2.69 -28.97 3.67
CA THR A 332 2.17 -29.37 4.98
C THR A 332 2.39 -30.88 5.16
N LYS A 333 1.82 -31.47 6.22
CA LYS A 333 1.82 -32.93 6.41
C LYS A 333 1.10 -33.69 5.28
N ASP A 334 0.05 -33.08 4.72
CA ASP A 334 -0.89 -33.78 3.83
C ASP A 334 -0.82 -33.31 2.37
N GLN A 335 -0.13 -32.20 2.10
CA GLN A 335 -0.10 -31.58 0.77
C GLN A 335 1.25 -30.96 0.46
N SER A 336 1.62 -30.99 -0.82
CA SER A 336 2.75 -30.25 -1.39
C SER A 336 2.26 -29.55 -2.65
N ILE A 337 2.36 -28.22 -2.66
CA ILE A 337 1.95 -27.34 -3.77
C ILE A 337 3.21 -26.68 -4.31
N THR A 338 3.37 -26.66 -5.62
CA THR A 338 4.51 -26.11 -6.34
C THR A 338 4.08 -25.05 -7.34
N LEU A 339 5.05 -24.35 -7.93
CA LEU A 339 4.76 -23.38 -9.00
C LEU A 339 4.01 -24.01 -10.19
N LYS A 340 4.24 -25.29 -10.50
CA LYS A 340 3.55 -26.00 -11.59
C LYS A 340 2.04 -26.12 -11.33
N ASP A 341 1.65 -26.31 -10.08
CA ASP A 341 0.25 -26.44 -9.67
C ASP A 341 -0.46 -25.08 -9.70
N LEU A 342 0.28 -24.00 -9.44
CA LEU A 342 -0.27 -22.64 -9.35
C LEU A 342 -0.31 -21.88 -10.68
N GLY A 343 0.54 -22.28 -11.63
CA GLY A 343 0.87 -21.51 -12.83
C GLY A 343 1.81 -20.34 -12.54
N ASP A 344 2.06 -19.50 -13.55
CA ASP A 344 2.91 -18.32 -13.36
C ASP A 344 2.33 -17.37 -12.31
N GLY A 345 3.16 -16.47 -11.79
CA GLY A 345 2.73 -15.44 -10.86
C GLY A 345 3.32 -14.07 -11.17
N VAL A 346 2.68 -13.06 -10.61
CA VAL A 346 3.14 -11.68 -10.65
C VAL A 346 2.87 -11.04 -9.30
N GLY A 347 3.72 -10.11 -8.89
CA GLY A 347 3.54 -9.42 -7.64
C GLY A 347 4.58 -8.37 -7.36
N THR A 348 4.62 -7.96 -6.09
CA THR A 348 5.57 -6.95 -5.62
C THR A 348 6.37 -7.47 -4.44
N PHE A 349 7.60 -6.97 -4.33
CA PHE A 349 8.43 -7.07 -3.13
C PHE A 349 8.86 -5.66 -2.76
N GLU A 350 8.59 -5.25 -1.53
CA GLU A 350 8.96 -3.97 -0.99
C GLU A 350 10.15 -4.13 -0.04
N ASP A 351 11.17 -3.30 -0.24
CA ASP A 351 12.36 -3.19 0.61
C ASP A 351 12.43 -1.75 1.12
N ALA A 352 11.97 -1.55 2.36
CA ALA A 352 11.99 -0.25 3.00
C ALA A 352 13.03 -0.23 4.11
N TYR A 353 13.80 0.85 4.16
CA TYR A 353 14.76 1.10 5.22
C TYR A 353 14.92 2.60 5.46
N GLY A 354 15.25 2.96 6.68
CA GLY A 354 15.31 4.36 7.06
C GLY A 354 15.94 4.53 8.43
N SER A 355 16.11 5.79 8.79
CA SER A 355 16.54 6.19 10.12
C SER A 355 15.49 7.14 10.69
N PRO A 356 14.91 6.83 11.86
CA PRO A 356 14.23 7.86 12.62
C PRO A 356 15.25 8.94 12.99
N LEU A 357 14.94 10.20 12.71
CA LEU A 357 15.63 11.30 13.40
C LEU A 357 15.16 11.22 14.86
N PHE A 358 16.08 10.90 15.76
CA PHE A 358 15.87 11.08 17.21
C PHE A 358 16.24 12.51 17.59
#